data_AF-K1T3V7-F1
#
_entry.id   AF-K1T3V7-F1
#
_cell.length_a   1.000
_cell.length_b   1.000
_cell.length_c   1.000
_cell.angle_alpha   90.00
_cell.angle_beta   90.00
_cell.angle_gamma   90.00
#
_symmetry.space_group_name_H-M   'P 1'
#
loop_
_entity.id
_entity.type
_entity.pdbx_description
1 polymer ?
#
loop_
_entity_poly.entity_id
_entity_poly.type
_entity_poly.pdbx_seq_one_letter_code
_entity_poly.pdbx_strand_id
1 'polypeptide(L)'
;MSCTAIILMTIVIGESAMQYSKVEICGVDTSKLRVLKEKEKLELLKKIREGDKSAREKLINGNLRLVLSVIQRFTNRGENLDDLFQVGVIGLIKAIDNFDVSLKVRFSTYAVPMIIGEIRRYLRDNNTVRVSRSVRDTAYHALGAKEKLQAKLGRDPTVDEI
;
A
#
# COMPACT_ATOMS: atom_id res chain seq x y z
N MET A 1 -11.09 27.35 1.68
CA MET A 1 -10.01 26.35 1.81
C MET A 1 -10.45 25.26 2.79
N SER A 2 -11.69 24.79 2.67
CA SER A 2 -12.13 23.56 1.97
C SER A 2 -11.80 22.26 2.71
N CYS A 3 -12.60 22.05 3.76
CA CYS A 3 -12.81 20.82 4.55
C CYS A 3 -13.37 19.63 3.72
N THR A 4 -13.43 19.75 2.40
CA THR A 4 -14.11 18.84 1.46
C THR A 4 -13.27 17.67 0.99
N ALA A 5 -11.96 17.63 1.27
CA ALA A 5 -11.08 16.54 0.80
C ALA A 5 -11.21 15.22 1.59
N ILE A 6 -11.79 15.25 2.79
CA ILE A 6 -11.93 14.05 3.64
C ILE A 6 -13.20 13.25 3.28
N ILE A 7 -14.22 13.89 2.73
CA ILE A 7 -15.52 13.22 2.47
C ILE A 7 -15.54 12.48 1.13
N LEU A 8 -14.74 12.90 0.13
CA LEU A 8 -14.78 12.30 -1.21
C LEU A 8 -14.15 10.90 -1.30
N MET A 9 -13.42 10.43 -0.29
CA MET A 9 -12.81 9.11 -0.30
C MET A 9 -13.76 7.98 0.15
N THR A 10 -15.01 8.33 0.52
CA THR A 10 -16.02 7.40 1.05
C THR A 10 -16.83 6.69 -0.04
N ILE A 11 -16.78 7.14 -1.30
CA ILE A 11 -17.70 6.70 -2.36
C ILE A 11 -17.11 5.64 -3.31
N VAL A 12 -15.81 5.32 -3.21
CA VAL A 12 -15.23 4.18 -3.94
C VAL A 12 -14.91 3.03 -2.99
N ILE A 13 -15.92 2.63 -2.20
CA ILE A 13 -15.98 1.26 -1.67
C ILE A 13 -16.90 0.49 -2.62
N GLY A 14 -16.52 0.46 -3.90
CA GLY A 14 -17.09 -0.44 -4.87
C GLY A 14 -16.60 -1.85 -4.54
N GLU A 15 -17.55 -2.72 -4.28
CA GLU A 15 -17.36 -4.16 -4.12
C GLU A 15 -16.58 -4.70 -5.31
N SER A 16 -15.32 -5.04 -5.07
CA SER A 16 -14.56 -5.94 -5.93
C SER A 16 -13.75 -6.81 -4.99
N ALA A 17 -14.44 -7.77 -4.38
CA ALA A 17 -13.85 -8.89 -3.69
C ALA A 17 -13.11 -9.74 -4.74
N MET A 18 -11.89 -9.34 -5.11
CA MET A 18 -11.05 -10.08 -6.02
C MET A 18 -10.12 -10.98 -5.19
N GLN A 19 -10.41 -12.27 -5.31
CA GLN A 19 -9.91 -13.37 -4.50
C GLN A 19 -8.44 -13.64 -4.82
N TYR A 20 -7.54 -13.35 -3.88
CA TYR A 20 -6.18 -13.90 -3.94
C TYR A 20 -6.22 -15.30 -3.34
N SER A 21 -6.21 -16.28 -4.24
CA SER A 21 -5.86 -17.67 -4.00
C SER A 21 -4.53 -17.73 -3.23
N LYS A 22 -4.59 -18.19 -1.98
CA LYS A 22 -3.49 -18.72 -1.14
C LYS A 22 -2.10 -18.13 -1.48
N VAL A 23 -1.88 -16.86 -1.17
CA VAL A 23 -0.56 -16.23 -1.29
C VAL A 23 0.05 -16.19 0.12
N GLU A 24 1.20 -16.83 0.29
CA GLU A 24 2.07 -16.60 1.44
C GLU A 24 2.77 -15.26 1.19
N ILE A 25 2.44 -14.25 2.00
CA ILE A 25 3.11 -12.95 1.97
C ILE A 25 3.96 -12.90 3.24
N CYS A 26 5.28 -12.79 3.09
CA CYS A 26 6.24 -12.88 4.19
C CYS A 26 6.07 -14.15 5.06
N GLY A 27 5.71 -15.29 4.46
CA GLY A 27 5.47 -16.55 5.19
C GLY A 27 4.19 -16.55 6.04
N VAL A 28 3.30 -15.56 5.89
CA VAL A 28 2.03 -15.47 6.60
C VAL A 28 0.89 -15.99 5.71
N ASP A 29 0.23 -17.04 6.18
CA ASP A 29 -0.94 -17.65 5.56
C ASP A 29 -2.13 -16.65 5.56
N THR A 30 -2.33 -15.94 4.46
CA THR A 30 -3.36 -14.89 4.33
C THR A 30 -4.79 -15.39 4.52
N SER A 31 -5.03 -16.69 4.30
CA SER A 31 -6.31 -17.38 4.46
C SER A 31 -6.73 -17.62 5.92
N LYS A 32 -5.76 -17.70 6.85
CA LYS A 32 -6.01 -18.01 8.28
C LYS A 32 -6.05 -16.77 9.18
N LEU A 33 -5.96 -15.58 8.60
CA LEU A 33 -5.90 -14.34 9.37
C LEU A 33 -7.23 -14.03 10.06
N ARG A 34 -7.21 -14.01 11.40
CA ARG A 34 -8.36 -13.62 12.23
C ARG A 34 -8.70 -12.14 11.98
N VAL A 35 -10.00 -11.86 11.84
CA VAL A 35 -10.52 -10.49 11.84
C VAL A 35 -11.13 -10.21 13.20
N LEU A 36 -10.64 -9.18 13.88
CA LEU A 36 -11.19 -8.74 15.16
C LEU A 36 -12.43 -7.85 14.94
N LYS A 37 -13.44 -8.03 15.80
CA LYS A 37 -14.58 -7.10 15.88
C LYS A 37 -14.13 -5.78 16.52
N GLU A 38 -14.84 -4.70 16.21
CA GLU A 38 -14.48 -3.36 16.70
C GLU A 38 -14.43 -3.29 18.24
N LYS A 39 -15.37 -3.95 18.93
CA LYS A 39 -15.37 -4.05 20.40
C LYS A 39 -14.09 -4.71 20.95
N GLU A 40 -13.67 -5.83 20.35
CA GLU A 40 -12.43 -6.53 20.75
C GLU A 40 -11.20 -5.65 20.53
N LYS A 41 -11.15 -4.86 19.45
CA LYS A 41 -10.05 -3.93 19.19
C LYS A 41 -9.93 -2.87 20.27
N LEU A 42 -11.06 -2.29 20.68
CA LEU A 42 -11.09 -1.27 21.73
C LEU A 42 -10.65 -1.83 23.09
N GLU A 43 -11.05 -3.07 23.42
CA GLU A 43 -10.58 -3.74 24.63
C GLU A 43 -9.08 -3.99 24.61
N LEU A 44 -8.54 -4.45 23.48
CA LEU A 44 -7.10 -4.65 23.31
C LEU A 44 -6.34 -3.32 23.40
N LEU A 45 -6.84 -2.25 22.78
CA LEU A 45 -6.24 -0.92 22.85
C LEU A 45 -6.16 -0.38 24.30
N LYS A 46 -7.16 -0.65 25.14
CA LYS A 46 -7.11 -0.30 26.56
C LYS A 46 -6.00 -1.07 27.28
N LYS A 47 -5.92 -2.39 27.08
CA LYS A 47 -4.87 -3.24 27.67
C LYS A 47 -3.46 -2.84 27.22
N ILE A 48 -3.30 -2.41 25.96
CA ILE A 48 -2.02 -1.91 25.44
C ILE A 48 -1.57 -0.67 26.21
N ARG A 49 -2.49 0.25 26.55
CA ARG A 49 -2.18 1.43 27.38
C ARG A 49 -1.79 1.07 28.81
N GLU A 50 -2.29 -0.06 29.31
CA GLU A 50 -1.90 -0.64 30.61
C GLU A 50 -0.55 -1.41 30.54
N GLY A 51 0.07 -1.50 29.36
CA GLY A 51 1.38 -2.13 29.16
C GLY A 51 1.35 -3.60 28.73
N ASP A 52 0.18 -4.16 28.39
CA ASP A 52 0.04 -5.54 27.94
C ASP A 52 0.62 -5.74 26.53
N LYS A 53 1.81 -6.35 26.48
CA LYS A 53 2.49 -6.69 25.20
C LYS A 53 1.74 -7.77 24.41
N SER A 54 1.05 -8.71 25.07
CA SER A 54 0.26 -9.75 24.40
C SER A 54 -0.95 -9.14 23.70
N ALA A 55 -1.57 -8.13 24.31
CA ALA A 55 -2.66 -7.39 23.67
C ALA A 55 -2.20 -6.67 22.40
N ARG A 56 -0.98 -6.12 22.39
CA ARG A 56 -0.37 -5.48 21.21
C ARG A 56 -0.21 -6.46 20.06
N GLU A 57 0.39 -7.62 20.31
CA GLU A 57 0.57 -8.66 19.29
C GLU A 57 -0.78 -9.16 18.74
N LYS A 58 -1.76 -9.41 19.62
CA LYS A 58 -3.11 -9.82 19.21
C LYS A 58 -3.78 -8.78 18.31
N LEU A 59 -3.61 -7.49 18.63
CA LEU A 59 -4.19 -6.41 17.84
C LEU A 59 -3.52 -6.28 16.47
N ILE A 60 -2.18 -6.40 16.41
CA ILE A 60 -1.43 -6.40 15.14
C ILE A 60 -1.91 -7.57 14.27
N ASN A 61 -1.83 -8.79 14.79
CA ASN A 61 -2.21 -10.02 14.07
C ASN A 61 -3.66 -9.99 13.58
N GLY A 62 -4.57 -9.44 14.39
CA GLY A 62 -5.99 -9.32 14.06
C GLY A 62 -6.34 -8.24 13.03
N ASN A 63 -5.37 -7.41 12.62
CA ASN A 63 -5.55 -6.35 11.61
C ASN A 63 -4.63 -6.52 10.39
N LEU A 64 -3.88 -7.62 10.25
CA LEU A 64 -3.04 -7.85 9.07
C LEU A 64 -3.84 -7.85 7.76
N ARG A 65 -5.09 -8.34 7.77
CA ARG A 65 -5.99 -8.27 6.60
C ARG A 65 -6.30 -6.84 6.15
N LEU A 66 -6.30 -5.88 7.08
CA LEU A 66 -6.45 -4.47 6.73
C LEU A 66 -5.24 -3.95 5.97
N VAL A 67 -4.03 -4.36 6.35
CA VAL A 67 -2.80 -3.99 5.64
C VAL A 67 -2.83 -4.56 4.22
N LEU A 68 -3.20 -5.84 4.08
CA LEU A 68 -3.33 -6.50 2.79
C LEU A 68 -4.29 -5.78 1.84
N SER A 69 -5.45 -5.33 2.34
CA SER A 69 -6.41 -4.60 1.49
C SER A 69 -5.93 -3.20 1.09
N VAL A 70 -5.04 -2.58 1.88
CA VAL A 70 -4.45 -1.28 1.56
C VAL A 70 -3.33 -1.42 0.52
N ILE A 71 -2.43 -2.40 0.67
CA ILE A 71 -1.30 -2.59 -0.26
C ILE A 71 -1.74 -2.97 -1.67
N GLN A 72 -2.92 -3.60 -1.82
CA GLN A 72 -3.52 -3.94 -3.12
C GLN A 72 -3.69 -2.71 -4.05
N ARG A 73 -3.74 -1.49 -3.49
CA ARG A 73 -3.83 -0.25 -4.28
C ARG A 73 -2.48 0.18 -4.87
N PHE A 74 -1.39 -0.48 -4.49
CA PHE A 74 0.00 -0.13 -4.83
C PHE A 74 0.73 -1.22 -5.63
N THR A 75 0.10 -2.37 -5.89
CA THR A 75 0.65 -3.51 -6.65
C THR A 75 1.09 -3.17 -8.08
N ASN A 76 0.38 -2.25 -8.76
CA ASN A 76 0.64 -1.93 -10.17
C ASN A 76 1.93 -1.11 -10.41
N ARG A 77 2.78 -0.92 -9.39
CA ARG A 77 3.99 -0.09 -9.47
C ARG A 77 5.29 -0.87 -9.65
N GLY A 78 5.22 -2.20 -9.76
CA GLY A 78 6.40 -3.07 -9.99
C GLY A 78 7.25 -3.33 -8.74
N GLU A 79 6.73 -3.02 -7.56
CA GLU A 79 7.41 -3.16 -6.27
C GLU A 79 7.08 -4.50 -5.61
N ASN A 80 8.00 -5.02 -4.80
CA ASN A 80 7.80 -6.27 -4.09
C ASN A 80 6.66 -6.15 -3.07
N LEU A 81 5.66 -7.02 -3.19
CA LEU A 81 4.50 -7.07 -2.30
C LEU A 81 4.88 -7.34 -0.84
N ASP A 82 5.93 -8.13 -0.61
CA ASP A 82 6.43 -8.42 0.74
C ASP A 82 6.99 -7.17 1.41
N ASP A 83 7.71 -6.33 0.67
CA ASP A 83 8.26 -5.09 1.22
C ASP A 83 7.14 -4.08 1.53
N LEU A 84 6.17 -3.95 0.63
CA LEU A 84 4.98 -3.12 0.86
C LEU A 84 4.17 -3.61 2.07
N PHE A 85 4.07 -4.92 2.26
CA PHE A 85 3.39 -5.50 3.41
C PHE A 85 4.13 -5.17 4.71
N GLN A 86 5.45 -5.38 4.77
CA GLN A 86 6.26 -5.06 5.95
C GLN A 86 6.16 -3.57 6.31
N VAL A 87 6.29 -2.69 5.33
CA VAL A 87 6.11 -1.23 5.50
C VAL A 87 4.70 -0.89 5.98
N GLY A 88 3.68 -1.56 5.41
CA GLY A 88 2.30 -1.40 5.84
C GLY A 88 2.07 -1.82 7.29
N VAL A 89 2.73 -2.91 7.74
CA VAL A 89 2.70 -3.35 9.14
C VAL A 89 3.36 -2.32 10.06
N ILE A 90 4.45 -1.66 9.64
CA ILE A 90 5.04 -0.54 10.39
C ILE A 90 4.03 0.60 10.56
N GLY A 91 3.27 0.93 9.49
CA GLY A 91 2.20 1.92 9.56
C GLY A 91 1.05 1.54 10.50
N LEU A 92 0.66 0.25 10.49
CA LEU A 92 -0.33 -0.28 11.42
C LEU A 92 0.15 -0.18 12.88
N ILE A 93 1.40 -0.52 13.14
CA ILE A 93 2.01 -0.43 14.47
C ILE A 93 1.97 1.01 14.99
N LYS A 94 2.40 1.98 14.17
CA LYS A 94 2.32 3.40 14.53
C LYS A 94 0.90 3.85 14.78
N ALA A 95 -0.06 3.34 14.01
CA ALA A 95 -1.47 3.64 14.22
C ALA A 95 -1.96 3.08 15.58
N ILE A 96 -1.56 1.87 15.96
CA ILE A 96 -1.90 1.29 17.27
C ILE A 96 -1.32 2.12 18.41
N ASP A 97 -0.05 2.50 18.30
CA ASP A 97 0.66 3.20 19.37
C ASP A 97 0.12 4.63 19.60
N ASN A 98 -0.46 5.26 18.57
CA ASN A 98 -0.96 6.65 18.64
C ASN A 98 -2.49 6.80 18.62
N PHE A 99 -3.25 5.70 18.51
CA PHE A 99 -4.70 5.80 18.39
C PHE A 99 -5.36 6.26 19.69
N ASP A 100 -6.21 7.28 19.59
CA ASP A 100 -7.04 7.71 20.70
C ASP A 100 -8.45 7.12 20.69
N VAL A 101 -8.74 6.25 21.67
CA VAL A 101 -10.06 5.64 21.89
C VAL A 101 -11.13 6.66 22.27
N SER A 102 -10.75 7.87 22.73
CA SER A 102 -11.71 8.93 23.09
C SER A 102 -12.44 9.52 21.88
N LEU A 103 -11.83 9.41 20.69
CA LEU A 103 -12.30 10.07 19.46
C LEU A 103 -13.59 9.47 18.88
N LYS A 104 -14.15 8.39 19.46
CA LYS A 104 -15.38 7.70 19.02
C LYS A 104 -15.45 7.34 17.53
N VAL A 105 -14.29 7.23 16.86
CA VAL A 105 -14.16 6.78 15.47
C VAL A 105 -13.71 5.33 15.41
N ARG A 106 -13.98 4.65 14.29
CA ARG A 106 -13.45 3.30 14.07
C ARG A 106 -11.93 3.34 13.93
N PHE A 107 -11.26 2.32 14.48
CA PHE A 107 -9.80 2.20 14.38
C PHE A 107 -9.32 2.23 12.92
N SER A 108 -10.05 1.58 12.00
CA SER A 108 -9.73 1.57 10.57
C SER A 108 -9.66 2.96 9.94
N THR A 109 -10.46 3.92 10.44
CA THR A 109 -10.49 5.29 9.93
C THR A 109 -9.17 6.01 10.18
N TYR A 110 -8.51 5.72 11.30
CA TYR A 110 -7.20 6.27 11.64
C TYR A 110 -6.05 5.45 11.04
N ALA A 111 -6.16 4.12 11.06
CA ALA A 111 -5.10 3.23 10.61
C ALA A 111 -4.84 3.30 9.10
N VAL A 112 -5.89 3.40 8.27
CA VAL A 112 -5.73 3.37 6.80
C VAL A 112 -4.89 4.55 6.28
N PRO A 113 -5.14 5.83 6.66
CA PRO A 113 -4.27 6.95 6.28
C PRO A 113 -2.82 6.79 6.73
N MET A 114 -2.60 6.25 7.94
CA MET A 114 -1.26 6.00 8.49
C MET A 114 -0.50 4.95 7.64
N ILE A 115 -1.15 3.83 7.33
CA ILE A 115 -0.57 2.76 6.48
C ILE A 115 -0.24 3.31 5.08
N ILE A 116 -1.16 4.04 4.47
CA ILE A 116 -0.95 4.68 3.16
C ILE A 116 0.22 5.67 3.20
N GLY A 117 0.34 6.45 4.26
CA GLY A 117 1.41 7.42 4.44
C GLY A 117 2.79 6.76 4.49
N GLU A 118 2.92 5.67 5.25
CA GLU A 118 4.16 4.89 5.34
C GLU A 118 4.54 4.26 4.00
N ILE A 119 3.58 3.64 3.30
CA ILE A 119 3.81 3.06 1.98
C ILE A 119 4.25 4.13 0.99
N ARG A 120 3.58 5.29 0.93
CA ARG A 120 3.95 6.39 0.03
C ARG A 120 5.34 6.95 0.34
N ARG A 121 5.71 7.01 1.62
CA ARG A 121 7.05 7.43 2.05
C ARG A 121 8.10 6.42 1.56
N TYR A 122 7.89 5.13 1.82
CA TYR A 122 8.75 4.06 1.33
C TYR A 122 8.94 4.11 -0.20
N LEU A 123 7.84 4.26 -0.95
CA LEU A 123 7.88 4.35 -2.41
C LEU A 123 8.62 5.58 -2.94
N ARG A 124 8.71 6.66 -2.17
CA ARG A 124 9.49 7.84 -2.56
C ARG A 124 10.97 7.63 -2.31
N ASP A 125 11.29 6.96 -1.20
CA ASP A 125 12.67 6.80 -0.72
C ASP A 125 13.40 5.66 -1.47
N ASN A 126 12.67 4.59 -1.84
CA ASN A 126 13.21 3.40 -2.54
C ASN A 126 13.15 3.45 -4.07
N ASN A 127 12.60 4.52 -4.66
CA ASN A 127 12.61 4.71 -6.12
C ASN A 127 13.99 5.15 -6.65
N THR A 128 15.07 4.58 -6.09
CA THR A 128 16.45 5.05 -6.19
C THR A 128 17.11 4.71 -7.51
N VAL A 129 16.50 3.92 -8.41
CA VAL A 129 16.85 3.99 -9.85
C VAL A 129 16.17 5.23 -10.44
N ARG A 130 16.71 6.38 -10.05
CA ARG A 130 16.31 7.68 -10.58
C ARG A 130 16.86 7.79 -12.00
N VAL A 131 16.05 7.40 -12.99
CA VAL A 131 16.36 7.66 -14.40
C VAL A 131 16.52 9.17 -14.58
N SER A 132 17.73 9.61 -14.95
CA SER A 132 18.05 11.03 -15.09
C SER A 132 17.12 11.67 -16.13
N ARG A 133 16.85 12.98 -16.00
CA ARG A 133 16.01 13.68 -16.99
C ARG A 133 16.55 13.48 -18.40
N SER A 134 17.88 13.53 -18.57
CA SER A 134 18.54 13.29 -19.85
C SER A 134 18.28 11.89 -20.40
N VAL A 135 18.41 10.83 -19.59
CA VAL A 135 18.11 9.45 -20.07
C VAL A 135 16.64 9.29 -20.45
N ARG A 136 15.74 9.95 -19.72
CA ARG A 136 14.30 9.95 -20.05
C ARG A 136 14.02 10.67 -21.38
N ASP A 137 14.67 11.82 -21.58
CA ASP A 137 14.58 12.61 -22.81
C ASP A 137 15.14 11.82 -24.00
N THR A 138 16.29 11.17 -23.81
CA THR A 138 16.88 10.24 -24.79
C THR A 138 15.93 9.08 -25.12
N ALA A 139 15.29 8.47 -24.11
CA ALA A 139 14.31 7.41 -24.34
C ALA A 139 13.09 7.90 -25.13
N TYR A 140 12.60 9.11 -24.85
CA TYR A 140 11.51 9.73 -25.60
C TYR A 140 11.91 10.00 -27.06
N HIS A 141 13.13 10.50 -27.30
CA HIS A 141 13.64 10.69 -28.65
C HIS A 141 13.82 9.37 -29.40
N ALA A 142 14.34 8.33 -28.74
CA ALA A 142 14.48 7.00 -29.31
C ALA A 142 13.13 6.37 -29.67
N LEU A 143 12.11 6.53 -28.82
CA LEU A 143 10.73 6.11 -29.11
C LEU A 143 10.16 6.83 -30.35
N GLY A 144 10.34 8.15 -30.44
CA GLY A 144 9.90 8.92 -31.61
C GLY A 144 10.67 8.57 -32.89
N ALA A 145 11.95 8.21 -32.79
CA ALA A 145 12.75 7.72 -33.92
C ALA A 145 12.27 6.33 -34.38
N LYS A 146 12.01 5.44 -33.42
CA LYS A 146 11.43 4.11 -33.67
C LYS A 146 10.13 4.19 -34.47
N GLU A 147 9.18 5.02 -34.05
CA GLU A 147 7.88 5.16 -34.74
C GLU A 147 8.05 5.65 -36.18
N LYS A 148 8.95 6.61 -36.43
CA LYS A 148 9.23 7.13 -37.78
C LYS A 148 9.87 6.07 -38.68
N LEU A 149 10.80 5.28 -38.13
CA LEU A 149 11.46 4.19 -38.86
C LEU A 149 10.49 3.05 -39.16
N GLN A 150 9.64 2.70 -38.20
CA GLN A 150 8.61 1.68 -38.37
C GLN A 150 7.63 2.06 -39.50
N ALA A 151 7.21 3.33 -39.56
CA ALA A 151 6.35 3.82 -40.64
C ALA A 151 7.01 3.78 -42.03
N LYS A 152 8.35 3.91 -42.11
CA LYS A 152 9.10 3.86 -43.37
C LYS A 152 9.45 2.45 -43.82
N LEU A 153 9.86 1.61 -42.87
CA LEU A 153 10.35 0.25 -43.13
C LEU A 153 9.21 -0.78 -43.23
N GLY A 154 8.01 -0.45 -42.72
CA GLY A 154 6.88 -1.38 -42.67
C GLY A 154 7.11 -2.58 -41.74
N ARG A 155 8.17 -2.54 -40.91
CA ARG A 155 8.56 -3.54 -39.92
C ARG A 155 9.12 -2.85 -38.67
N ASP A 156 9.24 -3.58 -37.56
CA ASP A 156 9.89 -3.06 -36.36
C ASP A 156 11.39 -2.82 -36.65
N PRO A 157 11.94 -1.62 -36.37
CA PRO A 157 13.35 -1.32 -36.56
C PRO A 157 14.22 -1.95 -35.47
N THR A 158 15.43 -2.36 -35.83
CA THR A 158 16.42 -2.94 -34.93
C THR A 158 17.10 -1.85 -34.09
N VAL A 159 17.78 -2.25 -33.00
CA VAL A 159 18.45 -1.30 -32.09
C VAL A 159 19.54 -0.50 -32.81
N ASP A 160 20.25 -1.11 -33.77
CA ASP A 160 21.28 -0.42 -34.56
C ASP A 160 20.70 0.59 -35.56
N GLU A 161 19.40 0.49 -35.87
CA GLU A 161 18.70 1.40 -36.78
C GLU A 161 18.13 2.65 -36.07
N ILE A 162 18.01 2.64 -34.72
CA ILE A 162 17.40 3.70 -33.87
C ILE A 162 18.49 4.62 -33.31
#